data_AF-A0A840WQ47-F1
#
_entry.id   AF-A0A840WQ47-F1
#
_cell.length_a   1.000
_cell.length_b   1.000
_cell.length_c   1.000
_cell.angle_alpha   90.00
_cell.angle_beta   90.00
_cell.angle_gamma   90.00
#
_symmetry.space_group_name_H-M   'P 1'
#
loop_
_entity.id
_entity.type
_entity.pdbx_description
1 polymer ?
#
loop_
_entity_poly.entity_id
_entity_poly.type
_entity_poly.pdbx_seq_one_letter_code
_entity_poly.pdbx_strand_id
1 'polypeptide(L)' 'MKPLGEMTTEELAEALEALDDARPEDTALRLALYLELRRAAAEEWLFEEGQTGAEAPVDA' A
#
# COMPACT_ATOMS: atom_id res chain seq x y z
N MET A 1 -13.78 11.52 -0.40
CA MET A 1 -12.93 10.53 0.27
C MET A 1 -12.68 9.41 -0.71
N LYS A 2 -11.41 9.10 -0.96
CA LYS A 2 -11.00 8.01 -1.84
C LYS A 2 -11.32 6.66 -1.17
N PRO A 3 -11.80 5.63 -1.90
CA PRO A 3 -11.95 4.29 -1.34
C PRO A 3 -10.59 3.71 -0.92
N LEU A 4 -10.54 2.95 0.17
CA LEU A 4 -9.28 2.37 0.67
C LEU A 4 -8.55 1.51 -0.38
N GLY A 5 -9.31 0.75 -1.17
CA GLY A 5 -8.76 -0.10 -2.24
C GLY A 5 -8.09 0.67 -3.38
N GLU A 6 -8.31 1.98 -3.47
CA GLU A 6 -7.67 2.83 -4.48
C GLU A 6 -6.48 3.60 -3.91
N MET A 7 -6.29 3.60 -2.58
CA MET A 7 -5.23 4.38 -1.92
C MET A 7 -3.84 3.76 -2.13
N THR A 8 -2.83 4.61 -2.27
CA THR A 8 -1.42 4.19 -2.36
C THR A 8 -0.88 3.79 -0.98
N THR A 9 0.29 3.14 -0.95
CA THR A 9 0.98 2.82 0.31
C THR A 9 1.23 4.07 1.16
N GLU A 10 1.61 5.19 0.54
CA GLU A 10 1.84 6.48 1.21
C GLU A 10 0.55 7.07 1.81
N GLU A 11 -0.53 7.13 1.03
CA GLU A 11 -1.83 7.64 1.50
C GLU A 11 -2.38 6.80 2.66
N LEU A 12 -2.17 5.48 2.64
CA LEU A 12 -2.59 4.57 3.71
C LEU A 12 -1.75 4.72 4.99
N ALA A 13 -0.45 4.99 4.85
CA ALA A 13 0.44 5.28 5.98
C ALA A 13 0.06 6.60 6.67
N GLU A 14 -0.16 7.67 5.89
CA GLU A 14 -0.64 8.95 6.43
C GLU A 14 -1.99 8.83 7.15
N ALA A 15 -2.90 8.02 6.60
CA ALA A 15 -4.19 7.77 7.24
C ALA A 15 -4.06 7.02 8.58
N LEU A 16 -3.08 6.13 8.72
CA LEU A 16 -2.77 5.45 9.98
C LEU A 16 -2.22 6.44 11.02
N GLU A 17 -1.29 7.30 10.63
CA GLU A 17 -0.74 8.34 11.52
C GLU A 17 -1.85 9.29 12.00
N ALA A 18 -2.69 9.78 11.08
CA ALA A 18 -3.82 10.63 11.42
C ALA A 18 -4.85 9.92 12.33
N LEU A 19 -5.04 8.60 12.17
CA LEU A 19 -5.91 7.82 13.04
C LEU A 19 -5.36 7.70 14.46
N ASP A 20 -4.06 7.46 14.57
CA ASP A 20 -3.38 7.33 15.86
C ASP A 20 -3.48 8.65 16.66
N ASP A 21 -3.42 9.80 15.99
CA ASP A 21 -3.58 11.11 16.62
C ASP A 21 -5.05 11.42 17.00
N ALA A 22 -6.00 11.12 16.10
CA ALA A 22 -7.38 11.57 16.27
C ALA A 22 -8.26 10.60 17.05
N ARG A 23 -8.07 9.29 16.85
CA ARG A 23 -8.94 8.22 17.39
C ARG A 23 -8.14 6.95 17.72
N PRO A 24 -7.17 7.04 18.64
CA PRO A 24 -6.25 5.94 18.93
C PRO A 24 -6.92 4.65 19.40
N GLU A 25 -8.15 4.70 19.93
CA GLU A 25 -8.89 3.53 20.41
C GLU A 25 -9.66 2.79 19.29
N ASP A 26 -9.79 3.37 18.09
CA ASP A 26 -10.53 2.78 16.98
C ASP A 26 -9.73 1.64 16.30
N THR A 27 -9.66 0.53 17.01
CA THR A 27 -8.87 -0.66 16.61
C THR A 27 -9.41 -1.30 15.33
N ALA A 28 -10.72 -1.22 15.10
CA ALA A 28 -11.33 -1.78 13.90
C ALA A 28 -10.87 -1.02 12.65
N LEU A 29 -10.90 0.31 12.69
CA LEU A 29 -10.41 1.13 11.59
C LEU A 29 -8.90 1.00 11.41
N ARG A 30 -8.13 0.93 12.51
CA ARG A 30 -6.67 0.68 12.45
C ARG A 30 -6.34 -0.63 11.75
N LEU A 31 -7.05 -1.71 12.09
CA LEU A 31 -6.84 -3.01 11.46
C LEU A 31 -7.21 -2.99 9.96
N ALA A 32 -8.30 -2.33 9.59
CA ALA A 32 -8.71 -2.20 8.19
C ALA A 32 -7.64 -1.47 7.35
N LEU A 33 -7.11 -0.34 7.85
CA LEU A 33 -6.03 0.40 7.20
C LEU A 33 -4.75 -0.43 7.08
N TYR A 34 -4.39 -1.20 8.12
CA TYR A 34 -3.19 -2.05 8.10
C TYR A 34 -3.30 -3.18 7.05
N LEU A 35 -4.48 -3.78 6.91
CA LEU A 35 -4.72 -4.82 5.90
C LEU A 35 -4.62 -4.27 4.48
N GLU A 36 -5.15 -3.07 4.25
CA GLU A 36 -5.07 -2.40 2.96
C GLU A 36 -3.64 -1.93 2.65
N LEU A 37 -2.90 -1.43 3.65
CA LEU A 37 -1.50 -1.06 3.50
C LEU A 37 -0.66 -2.28 3.06
N ARG A 38 -0.90 -3.43 3.69
CA ARG A 38 -0.24 -4.68 3.32
C ARG A 38 -0.58 -5.13 1.90
N ARG A 39 -1.83 -4.93 1.45
CA ARG A 39 -2.25 -5.21 0.07
C ARG A 39 -1.50 -4.29 -0.92
N ALA A 40 -1.54 -2.98 -0.69
CA ALA A 40 -0.91 -1.99 -1.55
C ALA A 40 0.62 -2.22 -1.67
N ALA A 41 1.31 -2.48 -0.56
CA ALA A 41 2.74 -2.79 -0.56
C ALA A 41 3.07 -4.07 -1.33
N ALA A 42 2.21 -5.11 -1.25
CA ALA A 42 2.39 -6.33 -2.02
C ALA A 42 2.18 -6.11 -3.53
N GLU A 43 1.23 -5.26 -3.91
CA GLU A 43 0.99 -4.89 -5.32
C GLU A 43 2.13 -4.05 -5.90
N GLU A 44 2.66 -3.09 -5.12
CA GLU A 44 3.83 -2.29 -5.51
C GLU A 44 5.07 -3.17 -5.69
N TRP A 45 5.32 -4.11 -4.76
CA TRP A 45 6.44 -5.07 -4.86
C TRP A 45 6.36 -5.95 -6.11
N LEU A 46 5.16 -6.47 -6.45
CA LEU A 46 4.95 -7.26 -7.68
C LEU A 46 5.24 -6.42 -8.94
N PHE A 47 4.99 -5.12 -8.88
CA PHE A 47 5.28 -4.20 -9.98
C PHE A 47 6.80 -3.98 -10.16
N GLU A 48 7.56 -3.93 -9.07
CA GLU A 48 9.03 -3.81 -9.08
C GLU A 48 9.71 -5.10 -9.60
N GLU A 49 9.25 -6.28 -9.19
CA GLU A 49 9.77 -7.56 -9.70
C GLU A 49 9.50 -7.74 -11.20
N GLY A 50 8.34 -7.29 -11.70
CA GLY A 50 7.98 -7.35 -13.12
C GLY A 50 8.83 -6.43 -14.02
N GLN A 51 9.37 -5.34 -13.49
CA GLN A 51 10.25 -4.42 -14.24
C GLN A 51 11.67 -4.99 -14.40
N THR A 52 12.10 -5.84 -13.46
CA THR A 52 13.45 -6.43 -13.47
C THR A 52 13.59 -7.59 -14.48
N GLY A 53 12.47 -8.11 -15.00
CA GLY A 53 12.44 -9.19 -16.00
C GLY A 53 12.31 -8.74 -17.47
N ALA A 54 12.19 -7.44 -17.75
CA ALA A 54 11.88 -6.91 -19.08
C ALA A 54 13.09 -6.36 -19.88
N GLU A 55 14.29 -6.34 -19.29
CA GLU A 55 15.53 -6.00 -20.00
C GLU A 55 16.48 -7.20 -20.05
N ALA A 56 16.16 -8.17 -20.90
CA ALA A 56 17.21 -8.92 -21.57
C ALA A 56 17.02 -8.68 -23.07
N PRO A 57 17.86 -7.84 -23.73
CA PRO A 57 17.95 -7.91 -25.17
C PRO A 57 18.46 -9.30 -25.53
N VAL A 58 17.55 -10.13 -26.02
CA VAL A 58 17.84 -11.41 -26.64
C VAL A 58 18.54 -11.12 -27.96
N ASP A 59 19.85 -11.37 -27.97
CA ASP A 59 20.79 -11.64 -29.06
C ASP A 59 20.64 -10.93 -30.42
N ALA A 60 21.76 -10.37 -30.91
CA ALA A 60 22.38 -10.75 -32.19
C ALA A 60 23.84 -10.24 -32.26
#